data_AF-A0AAU9ZFQ7-F1
#
_entry.id   AF-A0AAU9ZFQ7-F1
#
_cell.length_a   1.000
_cell.length_b   1.000
_cell.length_c   1.000
_cell.angle_alpha   90.00
_cell.angle_beta   90.00
_cell.angle_gamma   90.00
#
_symmetry.space_group_name_H-M   'P 1'
#
loop_
_entity.id
_entity.type
_entity.pdbx_description
1 polymer ?
#
loop_
_entity_poly.entity_id
_entity_poly.type
_entity_poly.pdbx_seq_one_letter_code
_entity_poly.pdbx_strand_id
1 'polypeptide(L)'
;MEERSNSKQQARQQSSENSHCEPQGQSRENEVSVSTVSHSDEPSHRDEASRLTVRMENTYQLEPTKHFPVATVDRILKDVLTAYLQEAEYDPEFCRQMTKTISEVIKAQVKELMIPRYKLIVTVYIGQRDCQSILIGSRCLWNPKSDTVSSYAFRNASLFALANVYAVYFE
;
A
#
# COMPACT_ATOMS: atom_id res chain seq x y z
N MET A 1 15.37 56.53 -40.00
CA MET A 1 14.22 56.22 -39.13
C MET A 1 14.65 55.03 -38.27
N GLU A 2 15.59 55.17 -37.33
CA GLU A 2 15.50 55.96 -36.06
C GLU A 2 14.29 55.47 -35.24
N GLU A 3 14.35 55.02 -33.98
CA GLU A 3 15.31 55.12 -32.84
C GLU A 3 15.18 53.80 -32.01
N ARG A 4 16.13 53.20 -31.26
CA ARG A 4 17.06 53.62 -30.18
C ARG A 4 16.42 54.25 -28.93
N SER A 5 16.28 53.48 -27.85
CA SER A 5 16.70 53.84 -26.46
C SER A 5 16.31 52.72 -25.47
N ASN A 6 17.19 51.91 -24.87
CA ASN A 6 18.19 52.13 -23.81
C ASN A 6 17.68 52.51 -22.39
N SER A 7 17.70 51.50 -21.51
CA SER A 7 18.46 51.44 -20.22
C SER A 7 18.16 52.41 -19.06
N LYS A 8 17.93 51.88 -17.84
CA LYS A 8 18.90 51.86 -16.70
C LYS A 8 18.27 51.51 -15.34
N GLN A 9 19.08 50.86 -14.50
CA GLN A 9 18.91 50.54 -13.07
C GLN A 9 19.18 51.73 -12.13
N GLN A 10 18.60 51.70 -10.92
CA GLN A 10 19.10 52.26 -9.64
C GLN A 10 18.20 51.72 -8.49
N ALA A 11 18.62 50.91 -7.50
CA ALA A 11 19.53 51.05 -6.33
C ALA A 11 18.93 51.74 -5.06
N ARG A 12 18.88 50.96 -3.95
CA ARG A 12 19.05 51.28 -2.49
C ARG A 12 18.04 52.22 -1.76
N GLN A 13 17.33 51.75 -0.70
CA GLN A 13 17.65 51.78 0.78
C GLN A 13 16.68 52.79 1.47
N GLN A 14 15.95 52.60 2.60
CA GLN A 14 16.21 52.28 4.02
C GLN A 14 14.85 52.06 4.75
N SER A 15 14.66 51.06 5.65
CA SER A 15 14.60 51.11 7.15
C SER A 15 13.77 52.27 7.75
N SER A 16 12.82 52.06 8.68
CA SER A 16 13.05 51.70 10.10
C SER A 16 11.74 51.60 10.93
N GLU A 17 11.74 50.69 11.93
CA GLU A 17 11.37 50.85 13.38
C GLU A 17 9.90 51.21 13.77
N ASN A 18 9.31 50.89 14.94
CA ASN A 18 9.70 50.30 16.24
C ASN A 18 8.40 49.92 16.99
N SER A 19 8.31 49.01 17.97
CA SER A 19 8.55 49.24 19.43
C SER A 19 8.04 47.99 20.17
N HIS A 20 8.78 47.27 21.04
CA HIS A 20 9.39 47.56 22.36
C HIS A 20 8.40 47.64 23.54
N CYS A 21 8.53 46.71 24.51
CA CYS A 21 8.84 47.01 25.92
C CYS A 21 8.81 45.74 26.81
N GLU A 22 9.93 45.45 27.47
CA GLU A 22 9.99 44.69 28.73
C GLU A 22 9.79 45.64 29.93
N PRO A 23 9.55 45.09 31.13
CA PRO A 23 10.41 45.49 32.25
C PRO A 23 10.87 44.32 33.14
N GLN A 24 12.11 44.43 33.63
CA GLN A 24 12.72 43.61 34.70
C GLN A 24 12.32 44.09 36.10
N GLY A 25 12.27 43.16 37.06
CA GLY A 25 12.25 43.45 38.51
C GLY A 25 12.31 42.17 39.36
N GLN A 26 13.20 42.16 40.35
CA GLN A 26 13.68 41.03 41.17
C GLN A 26 12.66 40.49 42.20
N SER A 27 12.79 39.22 42.62
CA SER A 27 13.00 38.75 44.01
C SER A 27 12.56 37.30 44.23
N ARG A 28 13.33 36.57 45.03
CA ARG A 28 13.07 35.20 45.53
C ARG A 28 11.87 35.20 46.46
N GLU A 29 11.01 34.18 46.39
CA GLU A 29 10.38 33.54 47.56
C GLU A 29 9.73 32.20 47.17
N ASN A 30 9.95 31.22 48.04
CA ASN A 30 9.47 29.85 47.95
C ASN A 30 8.02 29.84 48.47
N GLU A 31 7.02 29.65 47.62
CA GLU A 31 5.63 29.45 48.04
C GLU A 31 5.11 28.15 47.43
N VAL A 32 4.68 27.25 48.30
CA VAL A 32 4.13 25.93 47.96
C VAL A 32 2.75 26.15 47.33
N SER A 33 2.66 26.05 46.00
CA SER A 33 1.39 26.14 45.29
C SER A 33 0.51 24.93 45.60
N VAL A 34 -0.51 25.12 46.45
CA VAL A 34 -1.60 24.17 46.66
C VAL A 34 -2.62 24.35 45.54
N SER A 35 -2.62 23.44 44.57
CA SER A 35 -3.63 23.46 43.51
C SER A 35 -4.97 22.96 44.04
N THR A 36 -5.95 23.85 44.13
CA THR A 36 -7.36 23.50 44.38
C THR A 36 -8.01 23.20 43.02
N VAL A 37 -8.37 21.94 42.78
CA VAL A 37 -9.12 21.53 41.58
C VAL A 37 -10.60 21.48 41.93
N SER A 38 -11.37 22.40 41.37
CA SER A 38 -12.84 22.33 41.39
C SER A 38 -13.32 21.56 40.16
N HIS A 39 -13.85 20.36 40.36
CA HIS A 39 -14.56 19.60 39.33
C HIS A 39 -15.98 20.16 39.19
N SER A 40 -16.34 20.56 37.97
CA SER A 40 -17.74 20.71 37.56
C SER A 40 -18.04 19.58 36.58
N ASP A 41 -18.84 18.60 37.01
CA ASP A 41 -19.37 17.54 36.15
C ASP A 41 -20.61 18.05 35.39
N GLU A 42 -20.58 17.95 34.06
CA GLU A 42 -21.78 18.00 33.20
C GLU A 42 -21.56 17.00 32.04
N PRO A 43 -22.41 15.96 31.89
CA PRO A 43 -22.13 14.83 31.02
C PRO A 43 -22.63 15.12 29.60
N SER A 44 -21.70 15.40 28.69
CA SER A 44 -21.98 15.29 27.26
C SER A 44 -21.74 13.84 26.81
N HIS A 45 -22.84 13.09 26.71
CA HIS A 45 -22.88 11.79 26.02
C HIS A 45 -22.33 11.96 24.59
N ARG A 46 -21.11 11.49 24.36
CA ARG A 46 -20.58 11.29 23.01
C ARG A 46 -19.95 9.90 22.91
N ASP A 47 -20.80 8.96 22.52
CA ASP A 47 -20.53 7.64 21.96
C ASP A 47 -19.16 7.00 22.28
N GLU A 48 -19.21 6.23 23.37
CA GLU A 48 -18.31 5.14 23.71
C GLU A 48 -18.45 4.03 22.65
N ALA A 49 -17.52 3.98 21.73
CA ALA A 49 -17.11 2.75 21.05
C ALA A 49 -15.68 2.95 20.54
N SER A 50 -14.78 3.27 21.47
CA SER A 50 -13.38 2.98 21.26
C SER A 50 -13.28 1.47 21.07
N ARG A 51 -13.31 1.01 19.81
CA ARG A 51 -12.93 -0.37 19.46
C ARG A 51 -11.48 -0.48 19.92
N LEU A 52 -11.29 -0.92 21.17
CA LEU A 52 -10.02 -1.37 21.69
C LEU A 52 -9.56 -2.42 20.69
N THR A 53 -8.70 -2.01 19.76
CA THR A 53 -7.95 -2.93 18.94
C THR A 53 -7.11 -3.67 19.96
N VAL A 54 -7.60 -4.85 20.38
CA VAL A 54 -6.88 -5.76 21.25
C VAL A 54 -5.54 -5.96 20.57
N ARG A 55 -4.51 -5.34 21.14
CA ARG A 55 -3.16 -5.42 20.63
C ARG A 55 -2.68 -6.81 21.00
N MET A 56 -2.94 -7.77 20.12
CA MET A 56 -2.40 -9.11 20.29
C MET A 56 -0.88 -9.01 20.32
N GLU A 57 -0.27 -9.64 21.32
CA GLU A 57 1.17 -9.82 21.37
C GLU A 57 1.60 -10.82 20.29
N ASN A 58 2.83 -10.68 19.81
CA ASN A 58 3.38 -11.63 18.84
C ASN A 58 3.42 -13.03 19.48
N THR A 59 2.83 -14.01 18.81
CA THR A 59 2.90 -15.42 19.22
C THR A 59 4.27 -16.06 18.97
N TYR A 60 5.23 -15.32 18.39
CA TYR A 60 6.59 -15.77 18.00
C TYR A 60 6.60 -17.13 17.27
N GLN A 61 5.56 -17.40 16.47
CA GLN A 61 5.43 -18.65 15.73
C GLN A 61 6.40 -18.64 14.55
N LEU A 62 7.44 -19.46 14.63
CA LEU A 62 8.48 -19.54 13.60
C LEU A 62 8.07 -20.35 12.37
N GLU A 63 7.06 -21.22 12.50
CA GLU A 63 6.64 -22.14 11.45
C GLU A 63 5.12 -22.06 11.19
N PRO A 64 4.69 -22.20 9.94
CA PRO A 64 3.28 -22.15 9.58
C PRO A 64 2.52 -23.34 10.16
N THR A 65 1.40 -23.08 10.84
CA THR A 65 0.47 -24.14 11.28
C THR A 65 -0.23 -24.83 10.10
N LYS A 66 -0.44 -24.08 9.01
CA LYS A 66 -1.03 -24.56 7.76
C LYS A 66 -0.18 -24.07 6.60
N HIS A 67 0.33 -25.00 5.79
CA HIS A 67 1.05 -24.64 4.58
C HIS A 67 0.12 -24.08 3.51
N PHE A 68 0.69 -23.24 2.65
CA PHE A 68 0.00 -22.70 1.51
C PHE A 68 -0.39 -23.81 0.51
N PRO A 69 -1.69 -23.96 0.16
CA PRO A 69 -2.18 -25.05 -0.68
C PRO A 69 -1.96 -24.73 -2.17
N VAL A 70 -0.73 -24.90 -2.64
CA VAL A 70 -0.30 -24.57 -4.01
C VAL A 70 -1.25 -25.13 -5.07
N ALA A 71 -1.61 -26.42 -4.98
CA ALA A 71 -2.49 -27.07 -5.97
C ALA A 71 -3.91 -26.46 -6.04
N THR A 72 -4.45 -26.00 -4.90
CA THR A 72 -5.74 -25.30 -4.87
C THR A 72 -5.62 -23.93 -5.53
N VAL A 73 -4.51 -23.25 -5.30
CA VAL A 73 -4.26 -21.92 -5.88
C VAL A 73 -3.99 -22.02 -7.38
N ASP A 74 -3.25 -23.03 -7.85
CA ASP A 74 -3.06 -23.29 -9.29
C ASP A 74 -4.41 -23.47 -10.01
N ARG A 75 -5.36 -24.17 -9.37
CA ARG A 75 -6.72 -24.30 -9.89
C ARG A 75 -7.46 -22.97 -9.92
N ILE A 76 -7.40 -22.18 -8.84
CA ILE A 76 -7.99 -20.84 -8.80
C ILE A 76 -7.43 -19.98 -9.94
N LEU A 77 -6.12 -19.99 -10.15
CA LEU A 77 -5.47 -19.25 -11.23
C LEU A 77 -5.99 -19.68 -12.61
N LYS A 78 -6.09 -20.99 -12.83
CA LYS A 78 -6.65 -21.56 -14.05
C LYS A 78 -8.09 -21.13 -14.27
N ASP A 79 -8.94 -21.33 -13.27
CA ASP A 79 -10.38 -21.07 -13.37
C ASP A 79 -10.65 -19.59 -13.62
N VAL A 80 -9.95 -18.69 -12.91
CA VAL A 80 -10.07 -17.24 -13.12
C VAL A 80 -9.56 -16.85 -14.51
N LEU A 81 -8.36 -17.26 -14.91
CA LEU A 81 -7.83 -16.87 -16.21
C LEU A 81 -8.69 -17.39 -17.36
N THR A 82 -9.17 -18.63 -17.28
CA THR A 82 -10.11 -19.18 -18.27
C THR A 82 -11.44 -18.42 -18.27
N ALA A 83 -12.04 -18.13 -17.11
CA ALA A 83 -13.33 -17.44 -17.05
C ALA A 83 -13.29 -16.04 -17.68
N TYR A 84 -12.21 -15.28 -17.50
CA TYR A 84 -12.12 -13.91 -18.02
C TYR A 84 -11.54 -13.82 -19.43
N LEU A 85 -10.67 -14.74 -19.83
CA LEU A 85 -9.86 -14.58 -21.05
C LEU A 85 -10.11 -15.64 -22.13
N GLN A 86 -10.92 -16.67 -21.87
CA GLN A 86 -11.18 -17.73 -22.87
C GLN A 86 -11.74 -17.20 -24.19
N GLU A 87 -12.71 -16.28 -24.11
CA GLU A 87 -13.40 -15.70 -25.26
C GLU A 87 -12.97 -14.25 -25.55
N ALA A 88 -12.00 -13.73 -24.80
CA ALA A 88 -11.55 -12.36 -24.94
C ALA A 88 -10.59 -12.18 -26.13
N GLU A 89 -10.76 -11.09 -26.88
CA GLU A 89 -9.79 -10.63 -27.85
C GLU A 89 -8.79 -9.65 -27.23
N TYR A 90 -7.60 -9.54 -27.82
CA TYR A 90 -6.59 -8.61 -27.33
C TYR A 90 -6.99 -7.18 -27.70
N ASP A 91 -7.25 -6.38 -26.68
CA ASP A 91 -7.37 -4.93 -26.79
C ASP A 91 -6.56 -4.28 -25.65
N PRO A 92 -5.62 -3.34 -25.94
CA PRO A 92 -4.73 -2.78 -24.92
C PRO A 92 -5.45 -2.12 -23.75
N GLU A 93 -6.57 -1.42 -24.01
CA GLU A 93 -7.33 -0.69 -22.99
C GLU A 93 -8.08 -1.67 -22.08
N PHE A 94 -8.76 -2.64 -22.69
CA PHE A 94 -9.42 -3.75 -22.00
C PHE A 94 -8.44 -4.58 -21.18
N CYS A 95 -7.32 -5.02 -21.77
CA CYS A 95 -6.31 -5.84 -21.09
C CYS A 95 -5.69 -5.12 -19.90
N ARG A 96 -5.50 -3.80 -19.98
CA ARG A 96 -5.00 -2.99 -18.84
C ARG A 96 -5.97 -3.02 -17.66
N GLN A 97 -7.26 -2.90 -17.91
CA GLN A 97 -8.29 -2.99 -16.87
C GLN A 97 -8.38 -4.41 -16.34
N MET A 98 -8.45 -5.39 -17.25
CA MET A 98 -8.63 -6.79 -16.92
C MET A 98 -7.47 -7.34 -16.07
N THR A 99 -6.24 -6.90 -16.32
CA THR A 99 -5.08 -7.27 -15.50
C THR A 99 -5.28 -6.90 -14.03
N LYS A 100 -5.81 -5.69 -13.76
CA LYS A 100 -6.10 -5.24 -12.39
C LYS A 100 -7.22 -6.08 -11.78
N THR A 101 -8.33 -6.23 -12.51
CA THR A 101 -9.48 -7.01 -12.06
C THR A 101 -9.11 -8.45 -11.73
N ILE A 102 -8.42 -9.14 -12.63
CA ILE A 102 -7.97 -10.53 -12.42
C ILE A 102 -7.04 -10.61 -11.21
N SER A 103 -6.12 -9.65 -11.02
CA SER A 103 -5.23 -9.64 -9.87
C SER A 103 -5.97 -9.53 -8.54
N GLU A 104 -7.02 -8.71 -8.48
CA GLU A 104 -7.86 -8.53 -7.30
C GLU A 104 -8.75 -9.74 -7.03
N VAL A 105 -9.35 -10.33 -8.07
CA VAL A 105 -10.17 -11.54 -7.98
C VAL A 105 -9.34 -12.71 -7.48
N ILE A 106 -8.15 -12.95 -8.05
CA ILE A 106 -7.23 -13.99 -7.58
C ILE A 106 -6.88 -13.74 -6.11
N LYS A 107 -6.48 -12.51 -5.77
CA LYS A 107 -6.12 -12.16 -4.38
C LYS A 107 -7.27 -12.41 -3.42
N ALA A 108 -8.50 -12.08 -3.80
CA ALA A 108 -9.69 -12.29 -2.99
C ALA A 108 -9.99 -13.78 -2.80
N GLN A 109 -9.98 -14.57 -3.87
CA GLN A 109 -10.23 -16.02 -3.79
C GLN A 109 -9.15 -16.75 -2.99
N VAL A 110 -7.88 -16.39 -3.14
CA VAL A 110 -6.79 -16.98 -2.34
C VAL A 110 -6.91 -16.58 -0.87
N LYS A 111 -7.35 -15.35 -0.56
CA LYS A 111 -7.62 -14.94 0.83
C LYS A 111 -8.76 -15.71 1.47
N GLU A 112 -9.77 -16.14 0.69
CA GLU A 112 -10.90 -16.94 1.18
C GLU A 112 -10.48 -18.32 1.69
N LEU A 113 -9.28 -18.80 1.30
CA LEU A 113 -8.71 -20.02 1.88
C LEU A 113 -8.31 -19.86 3.36
N MET A 114 -8.38 -18.63 3.90
CA MET A 114 -8.14 -18.28 5.30
C MET A 114 -6.84 -18.88 5.86
N ILE A 115 -5.77 -18.82 5.06
CA ILE A 115 -4.46 -19.33 5.45
C ILE A 115 -3.80 -18.27 6.35
N PRO A 116 -3.58 -18.58 7.63
CA PRO A 116 -3.11 -17.57 8.58
C PRO A 116 -1.65 -17.21 8.29
N ARG A 117 -1.29 -15.95 8.56
CA ARG A 117 0.10 -15.47 8.57
C ARG A 117 0.83 -15.56 7.22
N TYR A 118 0.13 -15.39 6.11
CA TYR A 118 0.75 -15.24 4.79
C TYR A 118 0.49 -13.85 4.21
N LYS A 119 1.55 -13.20 3.73
CA LYS A 119 1.46 -12.04 2.85
C LYS A 119 1.39 -12.54 1.41
N LEU A 120 0.41 -12.03 0.66
CA LEU A 120 0.16 -12.42 -0.72
C LEU A 120 0.54 -11.32 -1.68
N ILE A 121 1.34 -11.67 -2.68
CA ILE A 121 1.68 -10.82 -3.81
C ILE A 121 1.14 -11.50 -5.07
N VAL A 122 0.28 -10.81 -5.80
CA VAL A 122 -0.32 -11.32 -7.03
C VAL A 122 0.17 -10.46 -8.19
N THR A 123 0.77 -11.09 -9.19
CA THR A 123 1.23 -10.43 -10.41
C THR A 123 0.58 -11.10 -11.62
N VAL A 124 -0.04 -10.30 -12.48
CA VAL A 124 -0.70 -10.78 -13.70
C VAL A 124 -0.08 -10.05 -14.89
N TYR A 125 0.22 -10.80 -15.93
CA TYR A 125 0.70 -10.30 -17.22
C TYR A 125 -0.31 -10.72 -18.28
N ILE A 126 -0.70 -9.80 -19.15
CA ILE A 126 -1.51 -10.07 -20.35
C ILE A 126 -0.78 -9.42 -21.53
N GLY A 127 -0.63 -10.15 -22.63
CA GLY A 127 0.04 -9.63 -23.81
C GLY A 127 -0.53 -10.21 -25.11
N GLN A 128 -0.30 -9.49 -26.20
CA GLN A 128 -0.76 -9.88 -27.53
C GLN A 128 0.00 -11.11 -28.03
N ARG A 129 -0.69 -11.98 -28.76
CA ARG A 129 -0.10 -13.12 -29.44
C ARG A 129 0.12 -12.78 -30.92
N ASP A 130 1.19 -12.05 -31.21
CA ASP A 130 1.54 -11.65 -32.59
C ASP A 130 2.98 -12.03 -32.94
N CYS A 131 3.28 -13.33 -32.93
CA CYS A 131 4.60 -13.88 -33.28
C CYS A 131 5.80 -13.30 -32.50
N GLN A 132 5.56 -12.79 -31.29
CA GLN A 132 6.58 -12.28 -30.37
C GLN A 132 6.92 -13.31 -29.28
N SER A 133 8.11 -13.17 -28.68
CA SER A 133 8.53 -13.94 -27.52
C SER A 133 8.76 -13.03 -26.31
N ILE A 134 8.40 -13.54 -25.14
CA ILE A 134 8.62 -12.89 -23.86
C ILE A 134 9.19 -13.92 -22.89
N LEU A 135 10.19 -13.50 -22.10
CA LEU A 135 10.73 -14.29 -21.00
C LEU A 135 10.46 -13.56 -19.69
N ILE A 136 9.75 -14.23 -18.78
CA ILE A 136 9.43 -13.70 -17.46
C ILE A 136 10.17 -14.56 -16.44
N GLY A 137 10.96 -13.92 -15.59
CA GLY A 137 11.71 -14.57 -14.52
C GLY A 137 11.66 -13.75 -13.24
N SER A 138 11.59 -14.44 -12.11
CA SER A 138 11.61 -13.85 -10.77
C SER A 138 12.72 -14.48 -9.95
N ARG A 139 13.46 -13.67 -9.18
CA ARG A 139 14.44 -14.15 -8.19
C ARG A 139 13.99 -13.70 -6.81
N CYS A 140 13.97 -14.61 -5.86
CA CYS A 140 13.49 -14.36 -4.50
C CYS A 140 14.51 -14.87 -3.48
N LEU A 141 14.67 -14.13 -2.39
CA LEU A 141 15.36 -14.60 -1.18
C LEU A 141 14.27 -14.82 -0.13
N TRP A 142 13.99 -16.09 0.19
CA TRP A 142 12.84 -16.48 1.00
C TRP A 142 13.09 -17.84 1.67
N ASN A 143 12.26 -18.23 2.63
CA ASN A 143 12.40 -19.49 3.34
C ASN A 143 11.80 -20.64 2.50
N PRO A 144 12.62 -21.64 2.06
CA PRO A 144 12.16 -22.71 1.18
C PRO A 144 11.13 -23.66 1.82
N LYS A 145 10.96 -23.62 3.14
CA LYS A 145 9.99 -24.46 3.85
C LYS A 145 8.60 -23.83 3.96
N SER A 146 8.53 -22.51 4.06
CA SER A 146 7.29 -21.79 4.34
C SER A 146 6.77 -21.02 3.14
N ASP A 147 7.68 -20.43 2.36
CA ASP A 147 7.37 -19.51 1.28
C ASP A 147 7.24 -20.26 -0.03
N THR A 148 6.31 -19.84 -0.86
CA THR A 148 6.01 -20.56 -2.11
C THR A 148 5.44 -19.64 -3.18
N VAL A 149 5.48 -20.14 -4.42
CA VAL A 149 4.87 -19.50 -5.59
C VAL A 149 3.97 -20.50 -6.30
N SER A 150 2.80 -20.02 -6.71
CA SER A 150 1.88 -20.69 -7.62
C SER A 150 1.81 -19.89 -8.91
N SER A 151 1.85 -20.55 -10.05
CA SER A 151 1.83 -19.90 -11.36
C SER A 151 0.99 -20.66 -12.36
N TYR A 152 0.32 -19.91 -13.23
CA TYR A 152 -0.46 -20.48 -14.33
C TYR A 152 -0.34 -19.63 -15.58
N ALA A 153 -0.02 -20.28 -16.70
CA ALA A 153 0.04 -19.68 -18.02
C ALA A 153 -1.20 -20.06 -18.83
N PHE A 154 -1.86 -19.05 -19.37
CA PHE A 154 -3.04 -19.16 -20.21
C PHE A 154 -2.75 -18.64 -21.63
N ARG A 155 -3.38 -19.23 -22.64
CA ARG A 155 -3.25 -18.78 -24.03
C ARG A 155 -4.54 -19.05 -24.80
N ASN A 156 -4.96 -18.06 -25.58
CA ASN A 156 -6.06 -18.20 -26.55
C ASN A 156 -5.56 -17.85 -27.97
N ALA A 157 -6.48 -17.55 -28.89
CA ALA A 157 -6.14 -17.19 -30.26
C ALA A 157 -5.39 -15.85 -30.39
N SER A 158 -5.75 -14.83 -29.62
CA SER A 158 -5.30 -13.43 -29.79
C SER A 158 -4.29 -12.96 -28.73
N LEU A 159 -4.27 -13.58 -27.55
CA LEU A 159 -3.47 -13.17 -26.40
C LEU A 159 -2.88 -14.34 -25.59
N PHE A 160 -1.95 -14.00 -24.72
CA PHE A 160 -1.45 -14.85 -23.64
C PHE A 160 -1.62 -14.14 -22.30
N ALA A 161 -1.68 -14.92 -21.23
CA ALA A 161 -1.64 -14.39 -19.88
C ALA A 161 -0.79 -15.28 -18.96
N LEU A 162 -0.14 -14.67 -17.98
CA LEU A 162 0.59 -15.35 -16.90
C LEU A 162 0.16 -14.74 -15.57
N ALA A 163 -0.32 -15.58 -14.65
CA ALA A 163 -0.59 -15.16 -13.28
C ALA A 163 0.39 -15.86 -12.33
N ASN A 164 0.95 -15.10 -11.40
CA ASN A 164 1.85 -15.56 -10.35
C ASN A 164 1.30 -15.11 -8.99
N VAL A 165 1.28 -16.01 -8.03
CA VAL A 165 0.93 -15.74 -6.63
C VAL A 165 2.10 -16.14 -5.77
N TYR A 166 2.74 -15.17 -5.15
CA TYR A 166 3.77 -15.40 -4.14
C TYR A 166 3.13 -15.34 -2.77
N ALA A 167 3.33 -16.41 -1.99
CA ALA A 167 2.91 -16.51 -0.61
C ALA A 167 4.16 -16.50 0.27
N VAL A 168 4.33 -15.43 1.04
CA VAL A 168 5.46 -15.24 1.96
C VAL A 168 4.92 -15.31 3.39
N TYR A 169 5.47 -16.21 4.19
CA TYR A 169 5.09 -16.38 5.58
C TYR A 169 5.49 -15.15 6.40
N PHE A 170 4.61 -14.73 7.30
CA PHE A 170 4.77 -13.56 8.14
C PHE A 170 4.89 -13.97 9.60
N GLU A 171 6.13 -13.95 10.09
CA GLU A 171 6.50 -14.16 11.50
C GLU A 171 6.03 -13.03 12.43
#